data_AF-A0A9P7D6S9-F1
#
_entry.id   AF-A0A9P7D6S9-F1
#
_cell.length_a   1.000
_cell.length_b   1.000
_cell.length_c   1.000
_cell.angle_alpha   90.00
_cell.angle_beta   90.00
_cell.angle_gamma   90.00
#
_symmetry.space_group_name_H-M   'P 1'
#
loop_
_entity.id
_entity.type
_entity.pdbx_description
1 polymer ?
#
loop_
_entity_poly.entity_id
_entity_poly.type
_entity_poly.pdbx_seq_one_letter_code
_entity_poly.pdbx_strand_id
1 'polypeptide(L)'
;MDPEQNLIAAAYDIIGGSGVYIDLLALDGDGIHPQAAGMLIISSGLPRCQNMDFEDIDSDSETEKNWRLESLGRHVALWHHELPESLDDSDTLLWWLQIWDWQDSTMSNCVLSSTVSNAQELYGLIDFCFLGSNRLLIVTTDNLKVYSIKDMSQALQLLACFLFPAQVEYIKCFPLNLKDNLNLVHIQRTMWTSDPAHQLLSLLAYSPLLHFVISTSIFFQLDFFEGMAMEIPWKHWGPSNSHVFQDNDMLDFGVGGSRVLKAIPIVKTADNDLVEYRLHMMDFSPSAVKHWQGVGEVVREPSTVDLEGELVTTSLPYVEVVSDTKLYHQPTPVWVNQDRIYVLHTDMESAGSSMSQGSPS
;
A
#
# COMPACT_ATOMS: atom_id res chain seq x y z
N MET A 1 2.36 -12.17 0.08
CA MET A 1 3.16 -13.06 0.93
C MET A 1 2.89 -12.68 2.38
N ASP A 2 2.78 -13.66 3.25
CA ASP A 2 2.73 -13.46 4.69
C ASP A 2 3.82 -14.32 5.35
N PRO A 3 4.96 -13.71 5.75
CA PRO A 3 6.06 -14.44 6.35
C PRO A 3 5.77 -14.94 7.76
N GLU A 4 4.83 -14.34 8.49
CA GLU A 4 4.44 -14.85 9.81
C GLU A 4 3.71 -16.19 9.69
N GLN A 5 2.99 -16.38 8.59
CA GLN A 5 2.22 -17.59 8.30
C GLN A 5 2.94 -18.56 7.36
N ASN A 6 4.19 -18.27 6.97
CA ASN A 6 4.93 -19.07 5.99
C ASN A 6 4.14 -19.28 4.68
N LEU A 7 3.39 -18.25 4.22
CA LEU A 7 2.46 -18.34 3.09
C LEU A 7 2.87 -17.44 1.91
N ILE A 8 2.87 -18.03 0.71
CA ILE A 8 2.88 -17.34 -0.58
C ILE A 8 1.50 -17.53 -1.20
N ALA A 9 0.90 -16.44 -1.68
CA ALA A 9 -0.29 -16.47 -2.51
C ALA A 9 0.10 -15.94 -3.90
N ALA A 10 -0.25 -16.68 -4.96
CA ALA A 10 0.04 -16.31 -6.33
C ALA A 10 -1.24 -16.37 -7.17
N ALA A 11 -1.68 -15.22 -7.67
CA ALA A 11 -2.82 -15.14 -8.57
C ALA A 11 -2.36 -15.26 -10.03
N TYR A 12 -3.05 -16.09 -10.80
CA TYR A 12 -2.80 -16.28 -12.23
C TYR A 12 -4.11 -16.58 -12.97
N ASP A 13 -4.08 -16.35 -14.27
CA ASP A 13 -5.15 -16.73 -15.18
C ASP A 13 -4.64 -17.81 -16.13
N ILE A 14 -5.53 -18.73 -16.49
CA ILE A 14 -5.22 -19.81 -17.42
C ILE A 14 -5.87 -19.44 -18.75
N ILE A 15 -5.06 -19.38 -19.81
CA ILE A 15 -5.55 -19.11 -21.17
C ILE A 15 -6.67 -20.10 -21.52
N GLY A 16 -7.87 -19.58 -21.83
CA GLY A 16 -9.07 -20.39 -22.13
C GLY A 16 -9.81 -20.93 -20.89
N GLY A 17 -9.34 -20.61 -19.69
CA GLY A 17 -10.03 -20.81 -18.42
C GLY A 17 -11.10 -19.73 -18.20
N SER A 18 -11.98 -19.96 -17.22
CA SER A 18 -13.11 -19.07 -16.93
C SER A 18 -12.98 -18.35 -15.58
N GLY A 19 -11.76 -18.03 -15.13
CA GLY A 19 -11.59 -17.34 -13.85
C GLY A 19 -10.14 -17.21 -13.38
N VAL A 20 -9.97 -16.45 -12.30
CA VAL A 20 -8.68 -16.25 -11.64
C VAL A 20 -8.45 -17.38 -10.64
N TYR A 21 -7.24 -17.92 -10.68
CA TYR A 21 -6.74 -18.98 -9.83
C TYR A 21 -5.75 -18.39 -8.84
N ILE A 22 -5.86 -18.73 -7.56
CA ILE A 22 -4.88 -18.32 -6.54
C ILE A 22 -4.28 -19.58 -5.93
N ASP A 23 -2.99 -19.79 -6.20
CA ASP A 23 -2.21 -20.83 -5.54
C ASP A 23 -1.74 -20.35 -4.17
N LEU A 24 -1.91 -21.20 -3.16
CA LEU A 24 -1.37 -21.03 -1.82
C LEU A 24 -0.21 -21.99 -1.62
N LEU A 25 0.99 -21.46 -1.45
CA LEU A 25 2.22 -22.23 -1.30
C LEU A 25 2.90 -21.91 0.04
N ALA A 26 3.64 -22.88 0.57
CA ALA A 26 4.51 -22.64 1.72
C ALA A 26 5.76 -21.86 1.28
N LEU A 27 6.18 -20.86 2.07
CA LEU A 27 7.37 -20.03 1.80
C LEU A 27 8.68 -20.85 1.83
N ASP A 28 8.76 -21.88 2.68
CA ASP A 28 9.94 -22.74 2.87
C ASP A 28 9.93 -24.03 2.02
N GLY A 29 8.93 -24.23 1.15
CA GLY A 29 8.82 -25.39 0.24
C GLY A 29 8.47 -26.73 0.92
N ASP A 30 8.94 -26.95 2.14
CA ASP A 30 8.71 -28.15 2.95
C ASP A 30 7.66 -27.94 4.08
N GLY A 31 7.13 -26.72 4.21
CA GLY A 31 6.16 -26.34 5.24
C GLY A 31 4.82 -27.05 5.11
N ILE A 32 4.12 -27.19 6.25
CA ILE A 32 2.78 -27.79 6.30
C ILE A 32 1.84 -26.91 5.49
N HIS A 33 1.44 -27.43 4.33
CA HIS A 33 0.45 -26.81 3.45
C HIS A 33 -0.85 -26.49 4.22
N PRO A 34 -1.52 -25.35 3.96
CA PRO A 34 -2.87 -25.09 4.44
C PRO A 34 -3.79 -26.29 4.20
N GLN A 35 -4.15 -27.03 5.26
CA GLN A 35 -4.95 -28.25 5.13
C GLN A 35 -6.42 -27.96 4.80
N ALA A 36 -6.92 -26.77 5.16
CA ALA A 36 -8.34 -26.40 5.02
C ALA A 36 -8.70 -25.82 3.65
N ALA A 37 -7.84 -24.97 3.07
CA ALA A 37 -8.08 -24.39 1.76
C ALA A 37 -7.66 -25.32 0.59
N GLY A 38 -6.78 -26.30 0.82
CA GLY A 38 -6.08 -26.93 -0.30
C GLY A 38 -5.22 -25.91 -1.05
N MET A 39 -4.63 -26.35 -2.17
CA MET A 39 -3.61 -25.57 -2.90
C MET A 39 -4.19 -24.42 -3.72
N LEU A 40 -5.48 -24.47 -4.04
CA LEU A 40 -6.08 -23.62 -5.06
C LEU A 40 -7.38 -22.99 -4.55
N ILE A 41 -7.41 -21.65 -4.53
CA ILE A 41 -8.64 -20.88 -4.40
C ILE A 41 -9.14 -20.54 -5.79
N ILE A 42 -10.40 -20.87 -6.07
CA ILE A 42 -11.08 -20.54 -7.33
C ILE A 42 -12.02 -19.38 -7.06
N SER A 43 -11.88 -18.28 -7.81
CA SER A 43 -12.83 -17.18 -7.75
C SER A 43 -14.17 -17.60 -8.37
N SER A 44 -15.11 -18.08 -7.55
CA SER A 44 -16.45 -18.41 -8.03
C SER A 44 -17.31 -17.14 -8.10
N GLY A 45 -17.91 -16.87 -9.27
CA GLY A 45 -18.92 -15.81 -9.42
C GLY A 45 -18.39 -14.45 -9.83
N LEU A 46 -17.11 -14.33 -10.18
CA LEU A 46 -16.64 -13.14 -10.89
C LEU A 46 -17.27 -13.12 -12.30
N PRO A 47 -17.70 -11.95 -12.80
CA PRO A 47 -17.95 -11.77 -14.21
C PRO A 47 -16.79 -12.38 -15.00
N ARG A 48 -17.10 -13.14 -16.04
CA ARG A 48 -16.05 -13.72 -16.88
C ARG A 48 -15.22 -12.54 -17.38
N CYS A 49 -13.93 -12.51 -17.07
CA CYS A 49 -12.98 -11.85 -17.95
C CYS A 49 -13.19 -12.51 -19.31
N GLN A 50 -13.97 -11.86 -20.17
CA GLN A 50 -13.99 -12.26 -21.55
C GLN A 50 -12.55 -12.09 -22.00
N ASN A 51 -11.98 -13.16 -22.55
CA ASN A 51 -10.72 -13.06 -23.27
C ASN A 51 -10.96 -11.96 -24.30
N MET A 52 -10.52 -10.74 -24.01
CA MET A 52 -10.24 -9.82 -25.09
C MET A 52 -9.20 -10.58 -25.90
N ASP A 53 -9.55 -10.94 -27.13
CA ASP A 53 -8.61 -11.50 -28.08
C ASP A 53 -7.52 -10.42 -28.28
N PHE A 54 -6.49 -10.46 -27.41
CA PHE A 54 -5.29 -9.64 -27.50
C PHE A 54 -4.43 -10.20 -28.65
N GLU A 55 -4.99 -10.23 -29.85
CA GLU A 55 -4.21 -10.24 -31.07
C GLU A 55 -3.83 -8.76 -31.31
N ASP A 56 -2.55 -8.43 -31.15
CA ASP A 56 -1.90 -7.17 -31.62
C ASP A 56 -1.85 -5.92 -30.70
N ILE A 57 -1.84 -6.03 -29.37
CA ILE A 57 -1.34 -4.92 -28.53
C ILE A 57 0.15 -5.15 -28.26
N ASP A 58 0.99 -4.30 -28.85
CA ASP A 58 2.44 -4.25 -28.66
C ASP A 58 2.81 -4.42 -27.18
N SER A 59 3.64 -5.41 -26.89
CA SER A 59 4.06 -5.88 -25.57
C SER A 59 4.82 -4.86 -24.70
N ASP A 60 4.95 -3.62 -25.16
CA ASP A 60 5.77 -2.58 -24.53
C ASP A 60 4.94 -1.56 -23.73
N SER A 61 3.61 -1.55 -23.87
CA SER A 61 2.77 -0.92 -22.84
C SER A 61 2.53 -1.96 -21.75
N GLU A 62 3.24 -1.82 -20.62
CA GLU A 62 2.87 -2.43 -19.34
C GLU A 62 1.44 -2.00 -19.00
N THR A 63 0.45 -2.64 -19.62
CA THR A 63 -0.94 -2.62 -19.17
C THR A 63 -0.92 -3.37 -17.86
N GLU A 64 -0.63 -2.61 -16.79
CA GLU A 64 -0.55 -3.09 -15.43
C GLU A 64 -1.78 -3.95 -15.15
N LYS A 65 -1.51 -5.20 -14.73
CA LYS A 65 -2.53 -6.22 -14.51
C LYS A 65 -3.67 -5.64 -13.67
N ASN A 66 -4.91 -5.82 -14.13
CA ASN A 66 -6.15 -5.35 -13.48
C ASN A 66 -6.42 -5.98 -12.10
N TRP A 67 -5.46 -6.70 -11.51
CA TRP A 67 -5.60 -7.45 -10.27
C TRP A 67 -4.59 -7.00 -9.23
N ARG A 68 -5.04 -6.93 -7.98
CA ARG A 68 -4.14 -6.78 -6.83
C ARG A 68 -4.43 -7.84 -5.78
N LEU A 69 -3.39 -8.56 -5.40
CA LEU A 69 -3.45 -9.63 -4.41
C LEU A 69 -2.73 -9.20 -3.12
N GLU A 70 -3.44 -9.21 -2.00
CA GLU A 70 -2.92 -8.95 -0.66
C GLU A 70 -3.15 -10.17 0.24
N SER A 71 -2.29 -10.36 1.23
CA SER A 71 -2.40 -11.46 2.21
C SER A 71 -1.99 -10.96 3.59
N LEU A 72 -2.81 -11.21 4.61
CA LEU A 72 -2.47 -10.95 6.02
C LEU A 72 -3.15 -11.93 6.96
N GLY A 73 -2.34 -12.59 7.79
CA GLY A 73 -2.73 -13.66 8.69
C GLY A 73 -3.47 -14.76 7.92
N ARG A 74 -4.68 -15.06 8.36
CA ARG A 74 -5.58 -16.03 7.74
C ARG A 74 -6.32 -15.51 6.50
N HIS A 75 -6.14 -14.26 6.12
CA HIS A 75 -6.90 -13.65 5.03
C HIS A 75 -6.06 -13.48 3.77
N VAL A 76 -6.67 -13.81 2.62
CA VAL A 76 -6.18 -13.45 1.29
C VAL A 76 -7.24 -12.58 0.64
N ALA A 77 -6.85 -11.52 -0.05
CA ALA A 77 -7.76 -10.62 -0.73
C ALA A 77 -7.30 -10.34 -2.16
N LEU A 78 -8.21 -10.50 -3.11
CA LEU A 78 -8.03 -10.22 -4.52
C LEU A 78 -8.97 -9.11 -4.92
N TRP A 79 -8.38 -7.99 -5.33
CA TRP A 79 -9.09 -6.90 -5.97
C TRP A 79 -8.98 -7.01 -7.48
N HIS A 80 -10.05 -6.62 -8.17
CA HIS A 80 -10.10 -6.45 -9.62
C HIS A 80 -11.10 -5.37 -10.01
N HIS A 81 -10.93 -4.84 -11.21
CA HIS A 81 -11.91 -3.99 -11.86
C HIS A 81 -12.15 -4.42 -13.31
N GLU A 82 -13.36 -4.17 -13.80
CA GLU A 82 -13.77 -4.46 -15.16
C GLU A 82 -14.32 -3.19 -15.82
N LEU A 83 -13.85 -2.93 -17.03
CA LEU A 83 -14.38 -1.89 -17.91
C LEU A 83 -15.62 -2.43 -18.65
N PRO A 84 -16.73 -1.69 -18.69
CA PRO A 84 -17.88 -2.09 -19.51
C PRO A 84 -17.50 -2.10 -21.01
N GLU A 85 -17.95 -3.12 -21.73
CA GLU A 85 -17.64 -3.33 -23.16
C GLU A 85 -18.18 -2.23 -24.09
N SER A 86 -19.21 -1.49 -23.67
CA SER A 86 -19.83 -0.45 -24.49
C SER A 86 -19.31 0.94 -24.14
N LEU A 87 -18.56 1.54 -25.08
CA LEU A 87 -18.10 2.93 -25.04
C LEU A 87 -19.23 3.97 -25.09
N ASP A 88 -20.48 3.55 -25.29
CA ASP A 88 -21.56 4.45 -25.70
C ASP A 88 -22.35 5.12 -24.56
N ASP A 89 -22.27 4.71 -23.28
CA ASP A 89 -23.04 5.45 -22.25
C ASP A 89 -22.69 5.25 -20.76
N SER A 90 -21.53 4.72 -20.38
CA SER A 90 -21.17 4.79 -18.95
C SER A 90 -19.67 4.78 -18.71
N ASP A 91 -19.13 5.92 -18.28
CA ASP A 91 -17.85 6.05 -17.57
C ASP A 91 -17.93 5.37 -16.18
N THR A 92 -18.58 4.22 -16.08
CA THR A 92 -18.82 3.51 -14.81
C THR A 92 -17.90 2.31 -14.74
N LEU A 93 -16.94 2.37 -13.83
CA LEU A 93 -16.03 1.28 -13.51
C LEU A 93 -16.70 0.35 -12.49
N LEU A 94 -16.84 -0.93 -12.81
CA LEU A 94 -17.21 -1.93 -11.81
C LEU A 94 -15.95 -2.49 -11.18
N TRP A 95 -15.88 -2.53 -9.85
CA TRP A 95 -14.80 -3.21 -9.15
C TRP A 95 -15.35 -4.20 -8.14
N TRP A 96 -14.51 -5.18 -7.82
CA TRP A 96 -14.78 -6.13 -6.76
C TRP A 96 -13.52 -6.42 -5.95
N LEU A 97 -13.74 -6.69 -4.67
CA LEU A 97 -12.75 -7.17 -3.73
C LEU A 97 -13.29 -8.44 -3.12
N GLN A 98 -12.66 -9.57 -3.44
CA GLN A 98 -12.98 -10.85 -2.85
C GLN A 98 -11.95 -11.18 -1.80
N ILE A 99 -12.40 -11.64 -0.63
CA ILE A 99 -11.55 -11.95 0.52
C ILE A 99 -11.88 -13.37 0.96
N TRP A 100 -10.85 -14.17 1.22
CA TRP A 100 -10.96 -15.54 1.70
C TRP A 100 -10.33 -15.68 3.06
N ASP A 101 -10.93 -16.49 3.93
CA ASP A 101 -10.27 -17.07 5.11
C ASP A 101 -9.68 -18.42 4.72
N TRP A 102 -8.39 -18.44 4.39
CA TRP A 102 -7.74 -19.66 3.88
C TRP A 102 -7.51 -20.72 4.98
N GLN A 103 -7.54 -20.32 6.26
CA GLN A 103 -7.35 -21.24 7.38
C GLN A 103 -8.63 -22.01 7.71
N ASP A 104 -9.78 -21.37 7.55
CA ASP A 104 -11.07 -21.98 7.89
C ASP A 104 -11.67 -22.75 6.69
N SER A 105 -11.71 -22.16 5.47
CA SER A 105 -12.27 -22.82 4.27
C SER A 105 -12.08 -22.00 2.99
N THR A 106 -11.83 -22.64 1.84
CA THR A 106 -11.89 -21.96 0.52
C THR A 106 -13.26 -21.37 0.18
N MET A 107 -14.31 -21.89 0.80
CA MET A 107 -15.68 -21.43 0.57
C MET A 107 -16.05 -20.27 1.51
N SER A 108 -15.26 -20.01 2.56
CA SER A 108 -15.44 -18.81 3.38
C SER A 108 -14.83 -17.64 2.66
N ASN A 109 -15.65 -17.02 1.82
CA ASN A 109 -15.30 -15.78 1.15
C ASN A 109 -16.38 -14.73 1.32
N CYS A 110 -15.96 -13.48 1.26
CA CYS A 110 -16.85 -12.34 1.14
C CYS A 110 -16.45 -11.53 -0.08
N VAL A 111 -17.46 -10.99 -0.77
CA VAL A 111 -17.27 -10.14 -1.95
C VAL A 111 -17.83 -8.76 -1.62
N LEU A 112 -16.98 -7.75 -1.76
CA LEU A 112 -17.40 -6.37 -1.87
C LEU A 112 -17.36 -5.97 -3.34
N SER A 113 -18.36 -5.22 -3.79
CA SER A 113 -18.36 -4.61 -5.11
C SER A 113 -19.00 -3.24 -5.06
N SER A 114 -18.56 -2.37 -5.94
CA SER A 114 -19.20 -1.07 -6.15
C SER A 114 -18.87 -0.54 -7.54
N THR A 115 -19.46 0.60 -7.85
CA THR A 115 -19.29 1.29 -9.12
C THR A 115 -18.69 2.66 -8.88
N VAL A 116 -17.71 3.06 -9.68
CA VAL A 116 -17.14 4.42 -9.67
C VAL A 116 -17.50 5.11 -10.97
N SER A 117 -18.08 6.30 -10.89
CA SER A 117 -18.32 7.15 -12.07
C SER A 117 -17.04 7.90 -12.45
N ASN A 118 -16.87 8.23 -13.72
CA ASN A 118 -15.69 8.88 -14.32
C ASN A 118 -14.47 7.95 -14.46
N ALA A 119 -14.70 6.78 -15.06
CA ALA A 119 -13.71 5.76 -15.37
C ALA A 119 -12.61 6.18 -16.37
N GLN A 120 -12.50 7.45 -16.78
CA GLN A 120 -11.45 7.90 -17.72
C GLN A 120 -10.05 7.88 -17.10
N GLU A 121 -9.95 7.82 -15.76
CA GLU A 121 -8.69 7.76 -15.01
C GLU A 121 -8.68 6.52 -14.10
N LEU A 122 -8.70 5.34 -14.71
CA LEU A 122 -8.89 4.03 -14.04
C LEU A 122 -7.88 3.69 -12.95
N TYR A 123 -6.64 4.15 -13.14
CA TYR A 123 -5.54 3.77 -12.28
C TYR A 123 -5.66 4.56 -10.97
N GLY A 124 -5.62 3.85 -9.83
CA GLY A 124 -5.56 4.44 -8.49
C GLY A 124 -6.82 5.13 -7.98
N LEU A 125 -8.00 4.89 -8.55
CA LEU A 125 -9.25 5.37 -7.92
C LEU A 125 -9.56 4.67 -6.60
N ILE A 126 -9.15 3.40 -6.50
CA ILE A 126 -9.44 2.54 -5.36
C ILE A 126 -8.18 1.75 -4.99
N ASP A 127 -7.89 1.78 -3.71
CA ASP A 127 -6.87 0.96 -3.09
C ASP A 127 -7.49 0.27 -1.85
N PHE A 128 -6.80 -0.72 -1.30
CA PHE A 128 -7.20 -1.38 -0.07
C PHE A 128 -5.97 -1.89 0.70
N CYS A 129 -6.13 -2.05 2.00
CA CYS A 129 -5.13 -2.73 2.83
C CYS A 129 -5.77 -3.36 4.08
N PHE A 130 -5.09 -4.30 4.69
CA PHE A 130 -5.50 -4.87 5.97
C PHE A 130 -5.01 -4.00 7.13
N LEU A 131 -5.92 -3.62 8.04
CA LEU A 131 -5.61 -2.95 9.31
C LEU A 131 -5.53 -4.00 10.42
N GLY A 132 -4.60 -4.95 10.28
CA GLY A 132 -4.51 -6.13 11.14
C GLY A 132 -5.49 -7.24 10.75
N SER A 133 -5.63 -8.24 11.62
CA SER A 133 -6.34 -9.48 11.27
C SER A 133 -7.85 -9.33 11.14
N ASN A 134 -8.46 -8.28 11.69
CA ASN A 134 -9.93 -8.22 11.85
C ASN A 134 -10.56 -7.01 11.13
N ARG A 135 -9.75 -6.18 10.48
CA ARG A 135 -10.23 -4.97 9.80
C ARG A 135 -9.60 -4.84 8.42
N LEU A 136 -10.43 -4.44 7.47
CA LEU A 136 -10.02 -4.08 6.12
C LEU A 136 -10.27 -2.58 5.93
N LEU A 137 -9.33 -1.89 5.31
CA LEU A 137 -9.52 -0.54 4.82
C LEU A 137 -9.67 -0.55 3.30
N ILE A 138 -10.72 0.10 2.81
CA ILE A 138 -10.86 0.50 1.40
C ILE A 138 -10.62 1.99 1.33
N VAL A 139 -9.78 2.38 0.39
CA VAL A 139 -9.35 3.75 0.15
C VAL A 139 -9.90 4.15 -1.21
N THR A 140 -10.71 5.20 -1.25
CA THR A 140 -11.19 5.82 -2.49
C THR A 140 -10.73 7.26 -2.55
N THR A 141 -10.97 7.92 -3.68
CA THR A 141 -10.62 9.34 -3.89
C THR A 141 -11.34 10.32 -2.96
N ASP A 142 -12.42 9.88 -2.31
CA ASP A 142 -13.27 10.72 -1.47
C ASP A 142 -13.36 10.25 -0.01
N ASN A 143 -13.08 8.97 0.26
CA ASN A 143 -13.23 8.41 1.60
C ASN A 143 -12.32 7.21 1.92
N LEU A 144 -12.23 6.93 3.23
CA LEU A 144 -11.61 5.75 3.80
C LEU A 144 -12.70 4.93 4.51
N LYS A 145 -13.03 3.74 3.99
CA LYS A 145 -14.04 2.85 4.57
C LYS A 145 -13.40 1.70 5.32
N VAL A 146 -13.72 1.58 6.60
CA VAL A 146 -13.22 0.50 7.46
C VAL A 146 -14.28 -0.57 7.59
N TYR A 147 -13.97 -1.80 7.17
CA TYR A 147 -14.85 -2.96 7.26
C TYR A 147 -14.36 -3.93 8.33
N SER A 148 -15.29 -4.59 9.02
CA SER A 148 -15.02 -5.75 9.85
C SER A 148 -14.88 -6.99 8.97
N ILE A 149 -13.77 -7.71 9.14
CA ILE A 149 -13.53 -9.04 8.54
C ILE A 149 -13.42 -10.13 9.61
N LYS A 150 -13.96 -9.87 10.81
CA LYS A 150 -13.89 -10.81 11.93
C LYS A 150 -14.70 -12.09 11.66
N ASP A 151 -15.86 -11.94 11.05
CA ASP A 151 -16.76 -13.04 10.68
C ASP A 151 -17.01 -13.00 9.17
N MET A 152 -16.28 -13.85 8.45
CA MET A 152 -16.36 -14.00 6.99
C MET A 152 -17.54 -14.86 6.55
N SER A 153 -18.37 -15.37 7.47
CA SER A 153 -19.61 -16.08 7.13
C SER A 153 -20.77 -15.13 6.78
N GLN A 154 -20.59 -13.83 7.02
CA GLN A 154 -21.57 -12.78 6.74
C GLN A 154 -21.01 -11.76 5.74
N ALA A 155 -21.90 -10.91 5.22
CA ALA A 155 -21.47 -9.73 4.46
C ALA A 155 -20.59 -8.82 5.32
N LEU A 156 -19.55 -8.22 4.72
CA LEU A 156 -18.66 -7.34 5.47
C LEU A 156 -19.42 -6.17 6.06
N GLN A 157 -19.27 -5.99 7.37
CA GLN A 157 -19.91 -4.89 8.08
C GLN A 157 -19.03 -3.64 7.94
N LEU A 158 -19.57 -2.60 7.30
CA LEU A 158 -18.96 -1.27 7.32
C LEU A 158 -19.02 -0.71 8.75
N LEU A 159 -17.85 -0.45 9.32
CA LEU A 159 -17.69 0.06 10.68
C LEU A 159 -17.68 1.59 10.72
N ALA A 160 -17.01 2.23 9.76
CA ALA A 160 -16.92 3.68 9.64
C ALA A 160 -16.50 4.12 8.23
N CYS A 161 -16.95 5.31 7.81
CA CYS A 161 -16.52 5.97 6.59
C CYS A 161 -15.90 7.33 6.95
N PHE A 162 -14.62 7.52 6.66
CA PHE A 162 -13.89 8.75 6.97
C PHE A 162 -13.69 9.56 5.69
N LEU A 163 -14.25 10.77 5.64
CA LEU A 163 -14.19 11.60 4.42
C LEU A 163 -12.86 12.37 4.34
N PHE A 164 -12.31 12.47 3.12
CA PHE A 164 -11.19 13.35 2.81
C PHE A 164 -11.58 14.83 2.87
N PRO A 165 -10.61 15.76 3.00
CA PRO A 165 -10.89 17.18 3.01
C PRO A 165 -11.29 17.71 1.63
N ALA A 166 -10.78 17.08 0.57
CA ALA A 166 -11.07 17.39 -0.82
C ALA A 166 -11.06 16.08 -1.62
N GLN A 167 -11.66 16.09 -2.80
CA GLN A 167 -11.56 14.98 -3.74
C GLN A 167 -10.14 14.96 -4.31
N VAL A 168 -9.53 13.78 -4.38
CA VAL A 168 -8.23 13.57 -5.06
C VAL A 168 -8.45 12.80 -6.36
N GLU A 169 -7.59 12.96 -7.37
CA GLU A 169 -7.77 12.25 -8.65
C GLU A 169 -7.35 10.78 -8.54
N TYR A 170 -6.21 10.55 -7.91
CA TYR A 170 -5.62 9.22 -7.72
C TYR A 170 -5.20 9.07 -6.28
N ILE A 171 -5.37 7.87 -5.73
CA ILE A 171 -4.88 7.49 -4.40
C ILE A 171 -4.24 6.11 -4.41
N LYS A 172 -3.08 6.01 -3.75
CA LYS A 172 -2.41 4.73 -3.49
C LYS A 172 -2.07 4.59 -2.03
N CYS A 173 -2.42 3.42 -1.50
CA CYS A 173 -2.12 3.03 -0.14
C CYS A 173 -0.82 2.23 -0.13
N PHE A 174 0.11 2.70 0.70
CA PHE A 174 1.32 1.98 1.04
C PHE A 174 1.13 1.43 2.45
N PRO A 175 0.57 0.21 2.61
CA PRO A 175 0.63 -0.48 3.90
C PRO A 175 2.09 -0.76 4.26
N LEU A 176 2.35 -1.14 5.53
CA LEU A 176 3.67 -1.60 5.98
C LEU A 176 4.25 -2.56 4.93
N ASN A 177 5.26 -2.09 4.20
CA ASN A 177 5.60 -2.67 2.92
C ASN A 177 6.51 -3.89 3.15
N LEU A 178 5.90 -5.08 3.20
CA LEU A 178 6.57 -6.38 3.23
C LEU A 178 6.84 -6.94 1.82
N LYS A 179 6.41 -6.23 0.77
CA LYS A 179 6.12 -6.87 -0.52
C LYS A 179 7.27 -6.90 -1.53
N ASP A 180 8.23 -6.00 -1.43
CA ASP A 180 9.29 -5.93 -2.43
C ASP A 180 10.59 -6.48 -1.85
N ASN A 181 10.78 -7.80 -1.89
CA ASN A 181 12.02 -8.48 -2.35
C ASN A 181 12.15 -9.94 -1.87
N LEU A 182 12.05 -10.86 -2.84
CA LEU A 182 12.29 -12.30 -2.74
C LEU A 182 13.74 -12.68 -2.32
N ASN A 183 14.67 -11.72 -2.27
CA ASN A 183 16.09 -12.01 -2.00
C ASN A 183 16.52 -11.84 -0.53
N LEU A 184 15.63 -11.37 0.35
CA LEU A 184 15.91 -11.27 1.80
C LEU A 184 15.41 -12.48 2.61
N VAL A 185 14.93 -13.53 1.92
CA VAL A 185 14.38 -14.78 2.48
C VAL A 185 15.33 -15.49 3.46
N HIS A 186 16.62 -15.13 3.51
CA HIS A 186 17.55 -15.67 4.50
C HIS A 186 17.59 -14.97 5.86
N ILE A 187 16.84 -13.87 6.06
CA ILE A 187 16.72 -13.25 7.38
C ILE A 187 15.42 -13.76 8.05
N GLN A 188 15.40 -15.06 8.37
CA GLN A 188 14.42 -15.68 9.28
C GLN A 188 14.57 -15.11 10.70
N ARG A 189 14.14 -13.87 10.92
CA ARG A 189 13.85 -13.39 12.27
C ARG A 189 12.40 -13.02 12.30
N THR A 190 11.69 -13.52 13.32
CA THR A 190 10.38 -13.07 13.75
C THR A 190 10.37 -11.54 13.71
N MET A 191 9.81 -11.00 12.63
CA MET A 191 9.52 -9.59 12.54
C MET A 191 8.42 -9.37 13.56
N TRP A 192 8.72 -8.64 14.64
CA TRP A 192 7.67 -8.27 15.57
C TRP A 192 6.79 -7.26 14.86
N THR A 193 5.60 -7.68 14.46
CA THR A 193 4.54 -6.78 14.02
C THR A 193 4.14 -5.93 15.22
N SER A 194 4.37 -4.61 15.12
CA SER A 194 3.82 -3.66 16.09
C SER A 194 2.30 -3.75 16.08
N ASP A 195 1.65 -3.51 17.22
CA ASP A 195 0.18 -3.47 17.30
C ASP A 195 -0.40 -2.65 16.14
N PRO A 196 -1.28 -3.23 15.29
CA PRO A 196 -1.89 -2.54 14.16
C PRO A 196 -2.56 -1.21 14.52
N ALA A 197 -3.00 -1.02 15.76
CA ALA A 197 -3.58 0.24 16.24
C ALA A 197 -2.55 1.35 16.50
N HIS A 198 -1.26 1.04 16.45
CA HIS A 198 -0.15 1.96 16.71
C HIS A 198 0.79 2.09 15.50
N GLN A 199 0.29 1.72 14.32
CA GLN A 199 1.01 1.84 13.06
C GLN A 199 0.65 3.14 12.34
N LEU A 200 1.37 3.41 11.27
CA LEU A 200 1.03 4.45 10.31
C LEU A 200 0.47 3.84 9.04
N LEU A 201 -0.48 4.57 8.47
CA LEU A 201 -0.98 4.40 7.12
C LEU A 201 -0.40 5.53 6.27
N SER A 202 0.18 5.17 5.13
CA SER A 202 0.71 6.11 4.16
C SER A 202 -0.16 6.11 2.91
N LEU A 203 -0.74 7.26 2.58
CA LEU A 203 -1.52 7.44 1.36
C LEU A 203 -0.84 8.49 0.49
N LEU A 204 -0.63 8.16 -0.78
CA LEU A 204 -0.15 9.09 -1.79
C LEU A 204 -1.33 9.48 -2.67
N ALA A 205 -1.69 10.75 -2.66
CA ALA A 205 -2.66 11.32 -3.56
C ALA A 205 -1.94 12.07 -4.68
N TYR A 206 -2.51 12.08 -5.89
CA TYR A 206 -1.98 12.81 -7.03
C TYR A 206 -2.97 13.87 -7.47
N SER A 207 -2.44 14.94 -8.05
CA SER A 207 -3.17 16.13 -8.45
C SER A 207 -4.02 16.74 -7.31
N PRO A 208 -3.40 17.45 -6.35
CA PRO A 208 -1.95 17.68 -6.21
C PRO A 208 -1.23 16.48 -5.59
N LEU A 209 0.10 16.43 -5.75
CA LEU A 209 0.92 15.39 -5.13
C LEU A 209 1.02 15.61 -3.62
N LEU A 210 0.28 14.79 -2.86
CA LEU A 210 0.19 14.88 -1.41
C LEU A 210 0.51 13.54 -0.78
N HIS A 211 1.30 13.58 0.29
CA HIS A 211 1.58 12.42 1.11
C HIS A 211 0.89 12.57 2.47
N PHE A 212 -0.14 11.76 2.68
CA PHE A 212 -0.84 11.65 3.95
C PHE A 212 -0.17 10.57 4.80
N VAL A 213 0.31 10.97 5.97
CA VAL A 213 0.73 10.05 7.03
C VAL A 213 -0.36 10.06 8.10
N ILE A 214 -1.04 8.93 8.28
CA ILE A 214 -2.24 8.81 9.13
C ILE A 214 -1.95 7.81 10.25
N SER A 215 -2.23 8.18 11.49
CA SER A 215 -2.22 7.25 12.62
C SER A 215 -3.36 6.24 12.48
N THR A 216 -3.04 4.95 12.41
CA THR A 216 -4.08 3.91 12.26
C THR A 216 -4.97 3.79 13.49
N SER A 217 -4.56 4.32 14.65
CA SER A 217 -5.33 4.31 15.90
C SER A 217 -6.77 4.80 15.73
N ILE A 218 -6.98 5.78 14.83
CA ILE A 218 -8.29 6.36 14.55
C ILE A 218 -9.28 5.33 14.00
N PHE A 219 -8.79 4.33 13.28
CA PHE A 219 -9.61 3.26 12.71
C PHE A 219 -9.99 2.18 13.71
N PHE A 220 -9.40 2.18 14.93
CA PHE A 220 -9.74 1.24 16.01
C PHE A 220 -10.58 1.91 17.11
N GLN A 221 -10.44 3.22 17.25
CA GLN A 221 -11.11 4.06 18.25
C GLN A 221 -12.47 4.57 17.74
N LEU A 222 -13.35 3.65 17.32
CA LEU A 222 -14.62 4.03 16.70
C LEU A 222 -15.68 4.51 17.70
N ASP A 223 -15.58 4.11 18.97
CA ASP A 223 -16.50 4.54 20.03
C ASP A 223 -16.49 6.06 20.23
N PHE A 224 -15.40 6.74 19.85
CA PHE A 224 -15.31 8.21 19.89
C PHE A 224 -16.27 8.91 18.91
N PHE A 225 -16.76 8.18 17.91
CA PHE A 225 -17.69 8.67 16.90
C PHE A 225 -19.11 8.13 17.11
N GLU A 226 -19.38 7.45 18.23
CA GLU A 226 -20.71 6.93 18.54
C GLU A 226 -21.74 8.06 18.56
N GLY A 227 -22.81 7.92 17.77
CA GLY A 227 -23.84 8.94 17.60
C GLY A 227 -23.58 9.96 16.47
N MET A 228 -22.45 9.89 15.77
CA MET A 228 -22.25 10.62 14.51
C MET A 228 -22.94 9.91 13.33
N ALA A 229 -23.08 10.64 12.21
CA ALA A 229 -23.46 10.04 10.95
C ALA A 229 -22.46 8.94 10.54
N MET A 230 -22.90 8.00 9.70
CA MET A 230 -22.07 6.90 9.17
C MET A 230 -20.80 7.41 8.46
N GLU A 231 -20.84 8.65 7.97
CA GLU A 231 -19.74 9.39 7.40
C GLU A 231 -19.19 10.39 8.41
N ILE A 232 -17.88 10.35 8.63
CA ILE A 232 -17.14 11.17 9.57
C ILE A 232 -16.35 12.21 8.76
N PRO A 233 -16.78 13.50 8.76
CA PRO A 233 -16.11 14.55 8.02
C PRO A 233 -14.66 14.78 8.46
N TRP A 234 -13.77 15.12 7.51
CA TRP A 234 -12.34 15.39 7.76
C TRP A 234 -12.09 16.23 9.02
N LYS A 235 -12.81 17.35 9.18
CA LYS A 235 -12.67 18.27 10.32
C LYS A 235 -12.78 17.63 11.71
N HIS A 236 -13.36 16.43 11.82
CA HIS A 236 -13.53 15.71 13.09
C HIS A 236 -12.44 14.67 13.36
N TRP A 237 -11.75 14.17 12.33
CA TRP A 237 -10.78 13.08 12.48
C TRP A 237 -9.42 13.38 11.85
N GLY A 238 -9.36 14.06 10.71
CA GLY A 238 -8.13 14.29 9.94
C GLY A 238 -7.11 15.16 10.68
N PRO A 239 -7.42 16.43 11.04
CA PRO A 239 -6.42 17.40 11.51
C PRO A 239 -5.51 16.93 12.65
N SER A 240 -5.99 16.11 13.58
CA SER A 240 -5.22 15.62 14.73
C SER A 240 -4.63 14.22 14.54
N ASN A 241 -5.04 13.48 13.51
CA ASN A 241 -4.62 12.10 13.27
C ASN A 241 -3.80 11.93 12.00
N SER A 242 -3.57 13.01 11.25
CA SER A 242 -2.75 13.00 10.05
C SER A 242 -1.68 14.09 10.08
N HIS A 243 -0.63 13.85 9.29
CA HIS A 243 0.29 14.87 8.81
C HIS A 243 0.30 14.80 7.28
N VAL A 244 0.16 15.94 6.62
CA VAL A 244 0.17 16.02 5.15
C VAL A 244 1.42 16.75 4.70
N PHE A 245 2.14 16.13 3.79
CA PHE A 245 3.27 16.72 3.08
C PHE A 245 2.83 17.04 1.66
N GLN A 246 3.11 18.26 1.20
CA GLN A 246 3.00 18.62 -0.20
C GLN A 246 4.37 18.41 -0.84
N ASP A 247 4.43 17.49 -1.80
CA ASP A 247 5.67 17.12 -2.45
C ASP A 247 5.71 17.63 -3.89
N ASN A 248 6.87 18.14 -4.30
CA ASN A 248 7.09 18.64 -5.66
C ASN A 248 7.54 17.54 -6.62
N ASP A 249 8.05 16.43 -6.08
CA ASP A 249 8.60 15.32 -6.84
C ASP A 249 8.04 14.01 -6.27
N MET A 250 7.93 13.01 -7.14
CA MET A 250 7.63 11.63 -6.75
C MET A 250 8.82 11.05 -5.98
N LEU A 251 8.76 11.14 -4.65
CA LEU A 251 9.84 10.65 -3.79
C LEU A 251 9.58 9.20 -3.38
N ASP A 252 10.66 8.45 -3.18
CA ASP A 252 10.57 7.11 -2.61
C ASP A 252 10.36 7.23 -1.09
N PHE A 253 9.29 6.59 -0.61
CA PHE A 253 8.93 6.54 0.80
C PHE A 253 8.92 5.09 1.30
N GLY A 254 9.50 4.89 2.48
CA GLY A 254 9.36 3.65 3.24
C GLY A 254 8.55 3.92 4.51
N VAL A 255 7.48 3.16 4.74
CA VAL A 255 6.69 3.24 5.98
C VAL A 255 6.80 1.93 6.75
N GLY A 256 7.15 2.04 8.03
CA GLY A 256 7.41 0.91 8.92
C GLY A 256 7.03 1.24 10.36
N GLY A 257 6.00 0.59 10.89
CA GLY A 257 5.51 0.82 12.25
C GLY A 257 5.05 2.27 12.45
N SER A 258 5.71 2.99 13.37
CA SER A 258 5.48 4.42 13.63
C SER A 258 6.39 5.36 12.84
N ARG A 259 7.16 4.84 11.87
CA ARG A 259 8.22 5.59 11.19
C ARG A 259 7.94 5.71 9.70
N VAL A 260 8.23 6.89 9.16
CA VAL A 260 8.28 7.18 7.73
C VAL A 260 9.72 7.54 7.39
N LEU A 261 10.22 7.02 6.28
CA LEU A 261 11.52 7.33 5.74
C LEU A 261 11.34 7.87 4.33
N LYS A 262 12.01 8.98 4.06
CA LYS A 262 11.94 9.72 2.81
C LYS A 262 13.34 9.98 2.30
N ALA A 263 13.58 9.77 1.02
CA ALA A 263 14.79 10.24 0.35
C ALA A 263 14.51 11.61 -0.28
N ILE A 264 15.17 12.66 0.19
CA ILE A 264 15.00 14.03 -0.33
C ILE A 264 16.19 14.40 -1.20
N PRO A 265 15.99 14.88 -2.44
CA PRO A 265 17.07 15.31 -3.30
C PRO A 265 17.76 16.58 -2.76
N ILE A 266 19.09 16.59 -2.78
CA ILE A 266 19.92 17.73 -2.35
C ILE A 266 20.34 18.59 -3.54
N VAL A 267 20.73 17.95 -4.65
CA VAL A 267 21.24 18.62 -5.85
C VAL A 267 20.56 18.02 -7.08
N LYS A 268 19.92 18.89 -7.87
CA LYS A 268 19.46 18.58 -9.22
C LYS A 268 20.54 19.02 -10.21
N THR A 269 20.95 18.16 -11.13
CA THR A 269 21.83 18.58 -12.24
C THR A 269 21.05 19.40 -13.26
N ALA A 270 21.76 20.04 -14.20
CA ALA A 270 21.14 20.80 -15.29
C ALA A 270 20.24 19.93 -16.19
N ASP A 271 20.54 18.63 -16.27
CA ASP A 271 19.75 17.63 -16.99
C ASP A 271 18.62 17.04 -16.14
N ASN A 272 18.36 17.63 -14.97
CA ASN A 272 17.35 17.21 -13.99
C ASN A 272 17.61 15.82 -13.35
N ASP A 273 18.76 15.20 -13.63
CA ASP A 273 19.19 13.99 -12.95
C ASP A 273 19.54 14.33 -11.49
N LEU A 274 18.91 13.59 -10.58
CA LEU A 274 19.10 13.70 -9.15
C LEU A 274 20.33 12.90 -8.73
N VAL A 275 21.40 13.61 -8.35
CA VAL A 275 22.71 12.98 -8.11
C VAL A 275 22.95 12.68 -6.64
N GLU A 276 22.36 13.48 -5.74
CA GLU A 276 22.54 13.32 -4.31
C GLU A 276 21.21 13.37 -3.57
N TYR A 277 21.00 12.40 -2.67
CA TYR A 277 19.84 12.31 -1.79
C TYR A 277 20.26 12.33 -0.33
N ARG A 278 19.37 12.83 0.51
CA ARG A 278 19.45 12.74 1.96
C ARG A 278 18.28 11.94 2.50
N LEU A 279 18.55 11.08 3.48
CA LEU A 279 17.49 10.36 4.18
C LEU A 279 16.91 11.21 5.31
N HIS A 280 15.59 11.32 5.32
CA HIS A 280 14.77 11.94 6.36
C HIS A 280 13.89 10.88 7.00
N MET A 281 14.15 10.58 8.27
CA MET A 281 13.31 9.70 9.07
C MET A 281 12.40 10.54 9.95
N MET A 282 11.12 10.22 9.95
CA MET A 282 10.09 10.85 10.77
C MET A 282 9.47 9.78 11.67
N ASP A 283 9.65 9.88 12.98
CA ASP A 283 9.08 8.96 13.97
C ASP A 283 7.87 9.59 14.65
N PHE A 284 6.69 9.10 14.31
CA PHE A 284 5.39 9.54 14.83
C PHE A 284 5.00 8.82 16.13
N SER A 285 5.91 8.04 16.74
CA SER A 285 5.64 7.41 18.03
C SER A 285 5.34 8.46 19.11
N PRO A 286 4.19 8.38 19.80
CA PRO A 286 3.89 9.29 20.91
C PRO A 286 4.97 9.26 21.99
N SER A 287 5.60 8.10 22.20
CA SER A 287 6.71 7.94 23.15
C SER A 287 7.96 8.66 22.69
N ALA A 288 8.30 8.62 21.39
CA ALA A 288 9.42 9.35 20.83
C ALA A 288 9.22 10.87 21.00
N VAL A 289 8.03 11.37 20.71
CA VAL A 289 7.67 12.81 20.85
C VAL A 289 7.66 13.25 22.32
N LYS A 290 7.13 12.43 23.24
CA LYS A 290 6.97 12.78 24.66
C LYS A 290 8.27 12.70 25.46
N HIS A 291 9.09 11.70 25.16
CA HIS A 291 10.32 11.41 25.90
C HIS A 291 11.58 11.78 25.09
N TRP A 292 11.43 12.69 24.13
CA TRP A 292 12.55 13.16 23.32
C TRP A 292 13.64 13.75 24.22
N GLN A 293 14.81 13.10 24.21
CA GLN A 293 16.05 13.50 24.89
C GLN A 293 17.28 13.19 24.00
N GLY A 294 17.08 12.98 22.70
CA GLY A 294 18.05 12.37 21.79
C GLY A 294 18.29 13.14 20.50
N VAL A 295 18.73 12.43 19.47
CA VAL A 295 19.02 12.98 18.13
C VAL A 295 17.71 13.28 17.40
N GLY A 296 17.68 14.40 16.68
CA GLY A 296 16.53 14.85 15.89
C GLY A 296 15.83 16.08 16.46
N GLU A 297 14.84 16.58 15.73
CA GLU A 297 14.00 17.73 16.12
C GLU A 297 12.55 17.26 16.31
N VAL A 298 11.87 17.76 17.35
CA VAL A 298 10.45 17.46 17.55
C VAL A 298 9.63 18.47 16.78
N VAL A 299 8.91 18.01 15.76
CA VAL A 299 7.98 18.83 14.97
C VAL A 299 6.60 18.74 15.62
N ARG A 300 6.07 19.88 16.08
CA ARG A 300 4.72 19.99 16.68
C ARG A 300 3.84 20.98 15.96
N GLU A 301 4.45 21.81 15.15
CA GLU A 301 3.81 22.84 14.37
C GLU A 301 2.86 22.18 13.37
N PRO A 302 1.60 22.65 13.29
CA PRO A 302 0.70 22.18 12.26
C PRO A 302 1.25 22.51 10.86
N SER A 303 1.07 21.59 9.92
CA SER A 303 1.30 21.86 8.49
C SER A 303 0.00 22.30 7.84
N THR A 304 0.07 23.26 6.92
CA THR A 304 -1.08 23.68 6.11
C THR A 304 -0.72 23.55 4.64
N VAL A 305 -1.56 22.82 3.89
CA VAL A 305 -1.44 22.66 2.44
C VAL A 305 -2.67 23.27 1.76
N ASP A 306 -2.49 23.77 0.55
CA ASP A 306 -3.57 24.31 -0.28
C ASP A 306 -4.07 23.24 -1.24
N LEU A 307 -5.34 22.84 -1.08
CA LEU A 307 -6.03 21.87 -1.91
C LEU A 307 -7.09 22.61 -2.71
N GLU A 308 -6.73 23.01 -3.94
CA GLU A 308 -7.66 23.68 -4.86
C GLU A 308 -8.34 24.94 -4.27
N GLY A 309 -7.66 25.67 -3.38
CA GLY A 309 -8.19 26.84 -2.70
C GLY A 309 -8.75 26.56 -1.30
N GLU A 310 -8.84 25.30 -0.88
CA GLU A 310 -9.13 24.92 0.49
C GLU A 310 -7.86 24.64 1.29
N LEU A 311 -7.65 25.39 2.37
CA LEU A 311 -6.51 25.21 3.26
C LEU A 311 -6.78 24.04 4.22
N VAL A 312 -6.02 22.96 4.07
CA VAL A 312 -6.06 21.81 4.97
C VAL A 312 -4.93 21.90 5.97
N THR A 313 -5.29 22.01 7.26
CA THR A 313 -4.31 22.03 8.35
C THR A 313 -4.29 20.70 9.08
N THR A 314 -3.10 20.15 9.29
CA THR A 314 -2.85 18.87 9.96
C THR A 314 -1.77 18.99 11.03
N SER A 315 -1.78 18.14 12.04
CA SER A 315 -1.02 18.37 13.29
C SER A 315 -0.61 17.10 14.03
N LEU A 316 -0.35 16.01 13.30
CA LEU A 316 0.24 14.82 13.92
C LEU A 316 1.74 15.07 14.19
N PRO A 317 2.18 15.11 15.46
CA PRO A 317 3.56 15.44 15.82
C PRO A 317 4.50 14.26 15.59
N TYR A 318 5.77 14.54 15.31
CA TYR A 318 6.81 13.53 15.09
C TYR A 318 8.19 14.03 15.50
N VAL A 319 9.15 13.11 15.56
CA VAL A 319 10.57 13.42 15.66
C VAL A 319 11.20 13.27 14.29
N GLU A 320 11.78 14.34 13.75
CA GLU A 320 12.54 14.31 12.50
C GLU A 320 14.01 14.03 12.78
N VAL A 321 14.59 13.08 12.06
CA VAL A 321 16.01 12.80 12.03
C VAL A 321 16.49 12.84 10.59
N VAL A 322 17.41 13.75 10.33
CA VAL A 322 18.01 13.94 9.02
C VAL A 322 19.40 13.31 9.02
N SER A 323 19.65 12.40 8.08
CA SER A 323 20.95 11.74 7.96
C SER A 323 22.00 12.70 7.39
N ASP A 324 23.19 12.73 8.00
CA ASP A 324 24.35 13.42 7.42
C ASP A 324 24.93 12.66 6.21
N THR A 325 24.54 11.39 6.03
CA THR A 325 25.01 10.55 4.93
C THR A 325 24.29 10.93 3.65
N LYS A 326 25.08 11.23 2.61
CA LYS A 326 24.59 11.43 1.25
C LYS A 326 24.52 10.10 0.52
N LEU A 327 23.41 9.87 -0.17
CA LEU A 327 23.28 8.76 -1.09
C LEU A 327 23.48 9.29 -2.51
N TYR A 328 24.30 8.58 -3.28
CA TYR A 328 24.47 8.83 -4.70
C TYR A 328 23.50 7.91 -5.44
N HIS A 329 22.76 8.48 -6.39
CA HIS A 329 21.63 7.84 -7.09
C HIS A 329 20.35 7.72 -6.26
N GLN A 330 19.23 7.61 -6.97
CA GLN A 330 17.92 7.40 -6.36
C GLN A 330 17.92 6.05 -5.63
N PRO A 331 17.72 6.05 -4.30
CA PRO A 331 17.65 4.80 -3.57
C PRO A 331 16.32 4.12 -3.88
N THR A 332 16.35 3.07 -4.70
CA THR A 332 15.14 2.36 -5.09
C THR A 332 15.33 0.87 -4.82
N PRO A 333 14.56 0.25 -3.87
CA PRO A 333 13.64 0.82 -2.88
C PRO A 333 14.29 1.04 -1.49
N VAL A 334 13.67 1.89 -0.66
CA VAL A 334 14.05 2.15 0.74
C VAL A 334 13.00 1.58 1.69
N TRP A 335 13.41 0.82 2.70
CA TRP A 335 12.48 0.26 3.69
C TRP A 335 12.94 0.42 5.14
N VAL A 336 11.95 0.52 6.03
CA VAL A 336 12.14 0.62 7.48
C VAL A 336 11.50 -0.59 8.14
N ASN A 337 12.26 -1.30 8.97
CA ASN A 337 11.74 -2.36 9.83
C ASN A 337 12.31 -2.18 11.23
N GLN A 338 11.42 -1.90 12.20
CA GLN A 338 11.79 -1.61 13.58
C GLN A 338 12.90 -0.57 13.61
N ASP A 339 14.10 -0.95 14.07
CA ASP A 339 15.27 -0.09 14.24
C ASP A 339 16.27 -0.14 13.07
N ARG A 340 15.84 -0.69 11.93
CA ARG A 340 16.70 -0.85 10.76
C ARG A 340 16.11 -0.13 9.56
N ILE A 341 16.99 0.64 8.92
CA ILE A 341 16.78 1.19 7.59
C ILE A 341 17.58 0.32 6.66
N TYR A 342 16.95 -0.08 5.57
CA TYR A 342 17.62 -0.78 4.49
C TYR A 342 17.44 0.05 3.23
N VAL A 343 18.54 0.19 2.51
CA VAL A 343 18.61 0.91 1.25
C VAL A 343 19.18 -0.08 0.25
N LEU A 344 18.42 -0.39 -0.80
CA LEU A 344 18.97 -1.19 -1.88
C LEU A 344 19.93 -0.33 -2.69
N HIS A 345 21.21 -0.72 -2.72
CA HIS A 345 22.18 -0.15 -3.65
C HIS A 345 22.17 -0.97 -4.93
N THR A 346 21.76 -0.33 -6.03
CA THR A 346 21.96 -0.87 -7.38
C THR A 346 23.38 -0.51 -7.84
N ASP A 347 24.34 -1.40 -7.60
CA ASP A 347 25.70 -1.23 -8.12
C ASP A 347 25.71 -1.38 -9.65
N MET A 348 25.39 -0.30 -10.37
CA MET A 348 25.47 -0.25 -11.84
C MET A 348 26.90 -0.33 -12.39
N GLU A 349 27.93 -0.23 -11.54
CA GLU A 349 29.34 -0.19 -11.99
C GLU A 349 30.00 -1.57 -12.15
N SER A 350 29.36 -2.67 -11.75
CA SER A 350 30.00 -4.00 -11.80
C SER A 350 29.87 -4.75 -13.14
N ALA A 351 29.04 -4.27 -14.08
CA ALA A 351 28.85 -4.94 -15.39
C ALA A 351 29.84 -4.51 -16.49
N GLY A 352 30.72 -3.55 -16.23
CA GLY A 352 31.58 -2.93 -17.25
C GLY A 352 33.04 -3.39 -17.31
N SER A 353 33.51 -4.28 -16.45
CA SER A 353 34.95 -4.64 -16.38
C SER A 353 35.22 -6.14 -16.37
N SER A 354 34.86 -6.82 -17.46
CA SER A 354 35.41 -8.14 -17.76
C SER A 354 35.50 -8.45 -19.26
N MET A 355 36.21 -7.62 -20.04
CA MET A 355 36.78 -8.05 -21.33
C MET A 355 38.06 -7.27 -21.65
N SER A 356 39.19 -7.66 -21.05
CA SER A 356 40.51 -7.60 -21.71
C SER A 356 41.53 -8.52 -21.03
N GLN A 357 41.48 -9.79 -21.40
CA GLN A 357 42.66 -10.67 -21.46
C GLN A 357 42.54 -11.36 -22.83
N GLY A 358 43.37 -11.09 -23.83
CA GLY A 358 44.81 -11.30 -23.82
C GLY A 358 45.10 -12.66 -24.47
N SER A 359 44.99 -12.75 -25.79
CA SER A 359 45.38 -13.95 -26.55
C SER A 359 46.88 -13.93 -26.85
N PRO A 360 47.64 -15.01 -26.56
CA PRO A 360 49.02 -15.12 -26.99
C PRO A 360 49.10 -15.76 -28.38
N SER A 361 49.93 -15.19 -29.24
CA SER A 361 50.57 -15.88 -30.37
C SER A 361 51.92 -15.24 -30.65
#